data_AF-A0A934BCW3-F1
#
_entry.id   AF-A0A934BCW3-F1
#
_cell.length_a   1.000
_cell.length_b   1.000
_cell.length_c   1.000
_cell.angle_alpha   90.00
_cell.angle_beta   90.00
_cell.angle_gamma   90.00
#
_symmetry.space_group_name_H-M   'P 1'
#
loop_
_entity.id
_entity.type
_entity.pdbx_description
1 polymer ?
#
loop_
_entity_poly.entity_id
_entity_poly.type
_entity_poly.pdbx_seq_one_letter_code
_entity_poly.pdbx_strand_id
1 'polypeptide(L)'
;MKKKVLITGGAGFIGSHTADLLINRGYEVIIYDKLHSKTHNGKWPSYINPAAIRVYGDVQDREKMVCEIKKVNYIIHLAAEMDLNPDFQLFMDVNVGGTALIYELIVKNNLPIEKIIVASSQFVYGEGEWECPIHGRFQAPIRNKNKMLQGQWDHLCPKCSGPAKYCKNIEYYQNPPNHYALSKYFQEKLALQLGRLYSIPSVAMRYSIVHGPRQSLKNTYSGALRTFAINLLLNRPLATFEDNKSLRDFVSVFDVANANMIVLEAPDSNYQIYNVGGEIAWSIDNLAKVLADKIGCSYSFSFKKEFRIGDIRHAVSDISKIKKLGWKPIYSEEDTLSAYVDWIKNQEIDANAFIQTQKLLRHNNIIMTAK
;
A
#
# COMPACT_ATOMS: atom_id res chain seq x y z
N MET A 1 10.26 -22.42 -22.92
CA MET A 1 11.14 -21.47 -22.20
C MET A 1 10.43 -20.98 -20.96
N LYS A 2 11.14 -20.77 -19.83
CA LYS A 2 10.55 -20.13 -18.64
C LYS A 2 10.10 -18.71 -18.98
N LYS A 3 8.91 -18.31 -18.55
CA LYS A 3 8.44 -16.93 -18.69
C LYS A 3 9.25 -16.02 -17.77
N LYS A 4 9.52 -14.80 -18.21
CA LYS A 4 10.32 -13.82 -17.47
C LYS A 4 9.45 -12.65 -16.99
N VAL A 5 9.67 -12.22 -15.75
CA VAL A 5 8.92 -11.13 -15.09
C VAL A 5 9.86 -10.03 -14.65
N LEU A 6 9.58 -8.80 -15.07
CA LEU A 6 10.21 -7.59 -14.53
C LEU A 6 9.38 -7.09 -13.34
N ILE A 7 10.00 -6.96 -12.17
CA ILE A 7 9.37 -6.38 -10.98
C ILE A 7 10.06 -5.05 -10.67
N THR A 8 9.41 -3.93 -11.00
CA THR A 8 9.93 -2.62 -10.57
C THR A 8 9.58 -2.42 -9.09
N GLY A 9 10.48 -1.84 -8.30
CA GLY A 9 10.31 -1.81 -6.84
C GLY A 9 10.47 -3.19 -6.20
N GLY A 10 11.09 -4.13 -6.93
CA GLY A 10 11.23 -5.52 -6.53
C GLY A 10 12.16 -5.73 -5.33
N ALA A 11 12.96 -4.72 -4.95
CA ALA A 11 13.77 -4.80 -3.74
C ALA A 11 12.97 -4.45 -2.48
N GLY A 12 11.80 -3.83 -2.65
CA GLY A 12 10.93 -3.40 -1.56
C GLY A 12 10.16 -4.53 -0.89
N PHE A 13 9.28 -4.10 0.03
CA PHE A 13 8.46 -4.99 0.87
C PHE A 13 7.61 -5.97 0.03
N ILE A 14 6.63 -5.50 -0.73
CA ILE A 14 5.75 -6.36 -1.53
C ILE A 14 6.53 -7.03 -2.68
N GLY A 15 7.46 -6.30 -3.29
CA GLY A 15 8.22 -6.75 -4.44
C GLY A 15 9.10 -7.96 -4.16
N SER A 16 9.81 -7.97 -3.03
CA SER A 16 10.68 -9.10 -2.67
C SER A 16 9.91 -10.38 -2.40
N HIS A 17 8.74 -10.31 -1.74
CA HIS A 17 7.87 -11.47 -1.53
C HIS A 17 7.22 -11.96 -2.83
N THR A 18 6.85 -11.04 -3.72
CA THR A 18 6.34 -11.39 -5.06
C THR A 18 7.43 -12.08 -5.90
N ALA A 19 8.68 -11.62 -5.81
CA ALA A 19 9.82 -12.24 -6.47
C ALA A 19 10.07 -13.68 -5.97
N ASP A 20 10.09 -13.87 -4.65
CA ASP A 20 10.27 -15.20 -4.04
C ASP A 20 9.20 -16.19 -4.53
N LEU A 21 7.95 -15.76 -4.53
CA LEU A 21 6.83 -16.60 -4.94
C LEU A 21 6.91 -16.97 -6.44
N LEU A 22 7.20 -16.00 -7.31
CA LEU A 22 7.34 -16.24 -8.76
C LEU A 22 8.51 -17.16 -9.08
N ILE A 23 9.65 -17.00 -8.41
CA ILE A 23 10.81 -17.88 -8.56
C ILE A 23 10.44 -19.31 -8.17
N ASN A 24 9.75 -19.49 -7.03
CA ASN A 24 9.27 -20.80 -6.59
C ASN A 24 8.25 -21.42 -7.56
N ARG A 25 7.50 -20.59 -8.30
CA ARG A 25 6.60 -21.02 -9.40
C ARG A 25 7.32 -21.25 -10.74
N GLY A 26 8.64 -21.08 -10.78
CA GLY A 26 9.46 -21.40 -11.95
C GLY A 26 9.62 -20.25 -12.95
N TYR A 27 9.21 -19.03 -12.62
CA TYR A 27 9.50 -17.84 -13.43
C TYR A 27 10.96 -17.41 -13.26
N GLU A 28 11.51 -16.78 -14.30
CA GLU A 28 12.74 -16.01 -14.17
C GLU A 28 12.38 -14.57 -13.79
N VAL A 29 12.99 -14.03 -12.74
CA VAL A 29 12.62 -12.73 -12.18
C VAL A 29 13.77 -11.74 -12.31
N ILE A 30 13.48 -10.58 -12.88
CA ILE A 30 14.34 -9.40 -12.88
C ILE A 30 13.78 -8.39 -11.87
N ILE A 31 14.54 -8.09 -10.84
CA ILE A 31 14.24 -7.01 -9.90
C ILE A 31 14.87 -5.72 -10.41
N TYR A 32 14.05 -4.69 -10.60
CA TYR A 32 14.48 -3.36 -11.03
C TYR A 32 14.17 -2.33 -9.94
N ASP A 33 15.20 -1.77 -9.33
CA ASP A 33 15.03 -0.90 -8.16
C ASP A 33 16.11 0.19 -8.08
N LYS A 34 15.73 1.38 -7.60
CA LYS A 34 16.65 2.50 -7.37
C LYS A 34 17.33 2.44 -6.00
N LEU A 35 16.95 1.48 -5.15
CA LEU A 35 17.46 1.30 -3.79
C LEU A 35 17.37 2.59 -2.97
N HIS A 36 16.22 3.28 -3.07
CA HIS A 36 16.03 4.62 -2.53
C HIS A 36 16.52 4.72 -1.07
N SER A 37 17.22 5.81 -0.72
CA SER A 37 17.88 5.96 0.58
C SER A 37 16.93 5.81 1.76
N LYS A 38 15.71 6.35 1.67
CA LYS A 38 14.63 6.21 2.68
C LYS A 38 14.27 4.76 3.02
N THR A 39 14.53 3.80 2.12
CA THR A 39 14.10 2.40 2.28
C THR A 39 15.29 1.45 2.41
N HIS A 40 16.31 1.62 1.56
CA HIS A 40 17.40 0.66 1.36
C HIS A 40 18.80 1.23 1.62
N ASN A 41 18.94 2.52 1.96
CA ASN A 41 20.24 3.20 2.10
C ASN A 41 21.18 3.00 0.88
N GLY A 42 20.63 2.88 -0.34
CA GLY A 42 21.43 2.66 -1.55
C GLY A 42 22.04 1.26 -1.68
N LYS A 43 21.69 0.31 -0.82
CA LYS A 43 22.26 -1.04 -0.81
C LYS A 43 21.20 -2.11 -1.05
N TRP A 44 21.57 -3.16 -1.77
CA TRP A 44 20.72 -4.33 -1.93
C TRP A 44 20.46 -4.99 -0.57
N PRO A 45 19.20 -5.22 -0.18
CA PRO A 45 18.91 -5.89 1.08
C PRO A 45 19.31 -7.37 1.03
N SER A 46 19.70 -7.93 2.18
CA SER A 46 20.15 -9.33 2.29
C SER A 46 19.06 -10.35 1.99
N TYR A 47 17.79 -9.98 2.14
CA TYR A 47 16.65 -10.86 1.90
C TYR A 47 16.29 -11.05 0.41
N ILE A 48 17.00 -10.39 -0.51
CA ILE A 48 16.73 -10.56 -1.94
C ILE A 48 17.10 -11.96 -2.37
N ASN A 49 16.13 -12.66 -2.96
CA ASN A 49 16.30 -13.98 -3.52
C ASN A 49 17.58 -14.08 -4.38
N PRO A 50 18.49 -15.02 -4.12
CA PRO A 50 19.71 -15.15 -4.89
C PRO A 50 19.48 -15.57 -6.35
N ALA A 51 18.33 -16.17 -6.68
CA ALA A 51 17.96 -16.51 -8.05
C ALA A 51 17.37 -15.33 -8.84
N ALA A 52 17.08 -14.19 -8.19
CA ALA A 52 16.62 -13.00 -8.88
C ALA A 52 17.78 -12.26 -9.55
N ILE A 53 17.57 -11.82 -10.80
CA ILE A 53 18.51 -10.93 -11.48
C ILE A 53 18.31 -9.52 -10.93
N ARG A 54 19.37 -8.91 -10.40
CA ARG A 54 19.33 -7.59 -9.77
C ARG A 54 19.74 -6.50 -10.75
N VAL A 55 18.87 -5.53 -10.98
CA VAL A 55 19.14 -4.36 -11.83
C VAL A 55 18.91 -3.09 -11.04
N TYR A 56 19.95 -2.28 -10.90
CA TYR A 56 19.85 -0.94 -10.31
C TYR A 56 19.37 0.05 -11.38
N GLY A 57 18.22 0.67 -11.15
CA GLY A 57 17.66 1.64 -12.07
C GLY A 57 16.46 2.41 -11.53
N ASP A 58 16.23 3.60 -12.10
CA ASP A 58 15.08 4.44 -11.81
C ASP A 58 13.98 4.17 -12.83
N VAL A 59 12.72 4.18 -12.41
CA VAL A 59 11.58 4.02 -13.34
C VAL A 59 11.40 5.21 -14.28
N GLN A 60 12.09 6.31 -14.02
CA GLN A 60 12.18 7.47 -14.89
C GLN A 60 13.34 7.38 -15.90
N ASP A 61 14.22 6.38 -15.77
CA ASP A 61 15.35 6.18 -16.70
C ASP A 61 14.88 5.41 -17.95
N ARG A 62 14.63 6.17 -19.02
CA ARG A 62 14.14 5.65 -20.31
C ARG A 62 15.05 4.58 -20.92
N GLU A 63 16.36 4.80 -20.91
CA GLU A 63 17.32 3.94 -21.61
C GLU A 63 17.48 2.61 -20.90
N LYS A 64 17.61 2.63 -19.57
CA LYS A 64 17.67 1.39 -18.80
C LYS A 64 16.34 0.66 -18.78
N MET A 65 15.23 1.38 -18.65
CA MET A 65 13.91 0.76 -18.61
C MET A 65 13.62 -0.02 -19.90
N VAL A 66 13.89 0.55 -21.09
CA VAL A 66 13.64 -0.16 -22.35
C VAL A 66 14.53 -1.39 -22.51
N CYS A 67 15.78 -1.34 -22.03
CA CYS A 67 16.70 -2.47 -22.04
C CYS A 67 16.15 -3.65 -21.23
N GLU A 68 15.52 -3.40 -20.07
CA GLU A 68 14.97 -4.47 -19.24
C GLU A 68 13.59 -4.95 -19.72
N ILE A 69 12.72 -4.05 -20.20
CA ILE A 69 11.41 -4.44 -20.75
C ILE A 69 11.58 -5.40 -21.94
N LYS A 70 12.58 -5.19 -22.80
CA LYS A 70 12.90 -6.06 -23.95
C LYS A 70 13.19 -7.52 -23.56
N LYS A 71 13.54 -7.78 -22.30
CA LYS A 71 13.95 -9.12 -21.84
C LYS A 71 12.79 -9.93 -21.24
N VAL A 72 11.60 -9.35 -21.07
CA VAL A 72 10.53 -9.95 -20.26
C VAL A 72 9.21 -10.16 -21.01
N ASN A 73 8.39 -11.06 -20.48
CA ASN A 73 7.02 -11.30 -20.93
C ASN A 73 6.03 -10.45 -20.13
N TYR A 74 6.31 -10.26 -18.84
CA TYR A 74 5.39 -9.65 -17.89
C TYR A 74 6.07 -8.55 -17.09
N ILE A 75 5.28 -7.57 -16.66
CA ILE A 75 5.74 -6.49 -15.77
C ILE A 75 4.83 -6.43 -14.54
N ILE A 76 5.42 -6.44 -13.35
CA ILE A 76 4.74 -6.10 -12.10
C ILE A 76 5.36 -4.79 -11.59
N HIS A 77 4.63 -3.70 -11.80
CA HIS A 77 5.07 -2.34 -11.52
C HIS A 77 4.69 -1.94 -10.08
N LEU A 78 5.62 -2.15 -9.14
CA LEU A 78 5.44 -1.84 -7.70
C LEU A 78 6.26 -0.63 -7.24
N ALA A 79 7.20 -0.15 -8.06
CA ALA A 79 7.96 1.07 -7.77
C ALA A 79 7.01 2.26 -7.64
N ALA A 80 7.09 2.96 -6.51
CA ALA A 80 6.28 4.13 -6.24
C ALA A 80 6.89 4.99 -5.13
N GLU A 81 6.61 6.29 -5.17
CA GLU A 81 6.73 7.17 -4.01
C GLU A 81 5.46 7.05 -3.15
N MET A 82 5.65 6.92 -1.84
CA MET A 82 4.59 6.77 -0.84
C MET A 82 4.96 7.54 0.43
N ASP A 83 4.27 8.64 0.69
CA ASP A 83 4.29 9.44 1.93
C ASP A 83 3.12 10.46 1.87
N LEU A 84 3.06 11.38 2.83
CA LEU A 84 2.22 12.59 2.83
C LEU A 84 3.05 13.88 2.76
N ASN A 85 4.36 13.79 2.51
CA ASN A 85 5.21 14.96 2.34
C ASN A 85 4.75 15.79 1.12
N PRO A 86 4.88 17.12 1.16
CA PRO A 86 4.41 18.00 0.09
C PRO A 86 5.29 17.97 -1.18
N ASP A 87 5.86 16.81 -1.52
CA ASP A 87 6.70 16.58 -2.72
C ASP A 87 5.83 16.29 -3.94
N PHE A 88 4.78 17.10 -4.18
CA PHE A 88 3.67 16.75 -5.08
C PHE A 88 4.11 16.32 -6.48
N GLN A 89 5.12 17.00 -7.05
CA GLN A 89 5.67 16.68 -8.36
C GLN A 89 6.32 15.30 -8.37
N LEU A 90 7.11 14.96 -7.35
CA LEU A 90 7.82 13.68 -7.25
C LEU A 90 6.85 12.48 -7.33
N PHE A 91 5.69 12.58 -6.67
CA PHE A 91 4.67 11.54 -6.74
C PHE A 91 4.13 11.35 -8.15
N MET A 92 3.92 12.45 -8.89
CA MET A 92 3.45 12.38 -10.27
C MET A 92 4.54 11.83 -11.20
N ASP A 93 5.76 12.32 -11.08
CA ASP A 93 6.90 11.90 -11.90
C ASP A 93 7.18 10.39 -11.73
N VAL A 94 7.19 9.91 -10.49
CA VAL A 94 7.46 8.49 -10.20
C VAL A 94 6.25 7.61 -10.49
N ASN A 95 5.08 7.88 -9.89
CA ASN A 95 3.96 6.95 -9.92
C ASN A 95 3.22 7.01 -11.27
N VAL A 96 3.03 8.21 -11.82
CA VAL A 96 2.31 8.40 -13.08
C VAL A 96 3.28 8.41 -14.25
N GLY A 97 4.32 9.24 -14.20
CA GLY A 97 5.34 9.37 -15.25
C GLY A 97 6.10 8.07 -15.49
N GLY A 98 6.55 7.39 -14.44
CA GLY A 98 7.19 6.07 -14.55
C GLY A 98 6.27 5.02 -15.19
N THR A 99 4.98 5.03 -14.85
CA THR A 99 4.00 4.15 -15.51
C THR A 99 3.81 4.51 -16.97
N ALA A 100 3.62 5.80 -17.27
CA ALA A 100 3.46 6.30 -18.63
C ALA A 100 4.64 5.91 -19.53
N LEU A 101 5.87 6.04 -19.00
CA LEU A 101 7.09 5.68 -19.71
C LEU A 101 7.14 4.19 -20.06
N ILE A 102 6.69 3.30 -19.18
CA ILE A 102 6.60 1.86 -19.48
C ILE A 102 5.71 1.62 -20.71
N TYR A 103 4.49 2.17 -20.73
CA TYR A 103 3.58 2.01 -21.87
C TYR A 103 4.14 2.68 -23.15
N GLU A 104 4.71 3.87 -23.03
CA GLU A 104 5.32 4.57 -24.16
C GLU A 104 6.44 3.74 -24.80
N LEU A 105 7.31 3.14 -23.98
CA LEU A 105 8.40 2.29 -24.45
C LEU A 105 7.91 1.01 -25.12
N ILE A 106 6.87 0.37 -24.58
CA ILE A 106 6.27 -0.83 -25.16
C ILE A 106 5.70 -0.52 -26.54
N VAL A 107 4.90 0.54 -26.65
CA VAL A 107 4.27 0.96 -27.91
C VAL A 107 5.32 1.37 -28.93
N LYS A 108 6.26 2.25 -28.55
CA LYS A 108 7.29 2.79 -29.46
C LYS A 108 8.21 1.70 -30.03
N ASN A 109 8.49 0.65 -29.26
CA ASN A 109 9.41 -0.41 -29.65
C ASN A 109 8.69 -1.70 -30.07
N ASN A 110 7.35 -1.70 -30.15
CA ASN A 110 6.52 -2.86 -30.47
C ASN A 110 6.89 -4.11 -29.64
N LEU A 111 7.00 -3.94 -28.31
CA LEU A 111 7.46 -5.00 -27.42
C LEU A 111 6.31 -5.97 -27.10
N PRO A 112 6.53 -7.30 -27.15
CA PRO A 112 5.48 -8.30 -26.98
C PRO A 112 5.18 -8.55 -25.49
N ILE A 113 4.85 -7.49 -24.74
CA ILE A 113 4.45 -7.61 -23.33
C ILE A 113 3.06 -8.24 -23.24
N GLU A 114 2.99 -9.35 -22.51
CA GLU A 114 1.79 -10.18 -22.40
C GLU A 114 0.87 -9.70 -21.28
N LYS A 115 1.41 -9.08 -20.23
CA LYS A 115 0.62 -8.48 -19.14
C LYS A 115 1.43 -7.50 -18.27
N ILE A 116 0.75 -6.46 -17.80
CA ILE A 116 1.24 -5.51 -16.80
C ILE A 116 0.33 -5.51 -15.58
N ILE A 117 0.90 -5.60 -14.38
CA ILE A 117 0.20 -5.40 -13.12
C ILE A 117 0.72 -4.10 -12.49
N VAL A 118 -0.16 -3.18 -12.14
CA VAL A 118 0.21 -1.94 -11.45
C VAL A 118 -0.30 -1.92 -10.01
N ALA A 119 0.55 -1.50 -9.08
CA ALA A 119 0.18 -1.31 -7.68
C ALA A 119 -0.60 0.00 -7.51
N SER A 120 -1.93 -0.12 -7.41
CA SER A 120 -2.80 0.95 -6.93
C SER A 120 -2.93 0.87 -5.40
N SER A 121 -3.88 1.61 -4.82
CA SER A 121 -4.07 1.73 -3.39
C SER A 121 -5.55 1.88 -3.04
N GLN A 122 -5.99 1.32 -1.92
CA GLN A 122 -7.31 1.63 -1.39
C GLN A 122 -7.51 3.12 -1.05
N PHE A 123 -6.43 3.90 -0.90
CA PHE A 123 -6.54 5.34 -0.63
C PHE A 123 -7.25 6.11 -1.76
N VAL A 124 -7.37 5.54 -2.97
CA VAL A 124 -8.14 6.12 -4.07
C VAL A 124 -9.63 6.27 -3.74
N TYR A 125 -10.15 5.52 -2.76
CA TYR A 125 -11.52 5.64 -2.29
C TYR A 125 -11.78 6.89 -1.44
N GLY A 126 -10.73 7.48 -0.87
CA GLY A 126 -10.86 8.53 0.15
C GLY A 126 -11.68 8.06 1.34
N GLU A 127 -12.71 8.82 1.69
CA GLU A 127 -13.56 8.54 2.85
C GLU A 127 -14.60 7.43 2.62
N GLY A 128 -14.67 6.90 1.38
CA GLY A 128 -15.51 5.76 1.02
C GLY A 128 -17.02 6.01 1.15
N GLU A 129 -17.76 4.91 1.12
CA GLU A 129 -19.21 4.91 1.25
C GLU A 129 -19.64 4.69 2.70
N TRP A 130 -20.70 5.37 3.11
CA TRP A 130 -21.31 5.28 4.43
C TRP A 130 -22.81 5.04 4.28
N GLU A 131 -23.43 4.43 5.29
CA GLU A 131 -24.85 4.11 5.31
C GLU A 131 -25.54 4.77 6.49
N CYS A 132 -26.55 5.58 6.20
CA CYS A 132 -27.49 6.09 7.17
C CYS A 132 -28.68 5.12 7.26
N PRO A 133 -29.12 4.70 8.47
CA PRO A 133 -30.27 3.81 8.63
C PRO A 133 -31.59 4.36 8.04
N ILE A 134 -31.72 5.69 7.90
CA ILE A 134 -32.94 6.36 7.43
C ILE A 134 -32.84 6.73 5.94
N HIS A 135 -31.67 7.21 5.50
CA HIS A 135 -31.50 7.84 4.19
C HIS A 135 -30.71 6.99 3.18
N GLY A 136 -30.26 5.80 3.59
CA GLY A 136 -29.46 4.90 2.77
C GLY A 136 -28.00 5.32 2.64
N ARG A 137 -27.34 4.78 1.60
CA ARG A 137 -25.92 4.96 1.34
C ARG A 137 -25.60 6.34 0.78
N PHE A 138 -24.44 6.87 1.14
CA PHE A 138 -23.90 8.13 0.62
C PHE A 138 -22.37 8.08 0.57
N GLN A 139 -21.80 8.88 -0.32
CA GLN A 139 -20.36 9.04 -0.43
C GLN A 139 -19.90 10.15 0.51
N ALA A 140 -18.92 9.84 1.36
CA ALA A 140 -18.41 10.82 2.30
C ALA A 140 -17.50 11.84 1.61
N PRO A 141 -17.66 13.14 1.91
CA PRO A 141 -16.72 14.16 1.45
C PRO A 141 -15.38 14.01 2.18
N ILE A 142 -14.31 14.60 1.63
CA ILE A 142 -13.03 14.70 2.34
C ILE A 142 -13.24 15.33 3.72
N ARG A 143 -12.59 14.79 4.74
CA ARG A 143 -12.80 15.22 6.13
C ARG A 143 -12.49 16.69 6.35
N ASN A 144 -13.37 17.35 7.07
CA ASN A 144 -13.25 18.76 7.40
C ASN A 144 -12.33 18.95 8.62
N LYS A 145 -11.29 19.77 8.48
CA LYS A 145 -10.33 20.07 9.54
C LYS A 145 -10.97 20.63 10.82
N ASN A 146 -11.96 21.51 10.71
CA ASN A 146 -12.60 22.12 11.90
C ASN A 146 -13.41 21.08 12.69
N LYS A 147 -14.08 20.16 11.99
CA LYS A 147 -14.77 19.03 12.62
C LYS A 147 -13.79 18.09 13.34
N MET A 148 -12.66 17.77 12.71
CA MET A 148 -11.60 16.97 13.34
C MET A 148 -10.99 17.65 14.57
N LEU A 149 -10.79 18.98 14.53
CA LEU A 149 -10.34 19.74 15.71
C LEU A 149 -11.32 19.69 16.88
N GLN A 150 -12.61 19.47 16.61
CA GLN A 150 -13.67 19.31 17.61
C GLN A 150 -13.88 17.83 18.04
N GLY A 151 -13.07 16.90 17.52
CA GLY A 151 -13.19 15.48 17.83
C GLY A 151 -14.31 14.74 17.08
N GLN A 152 -14.87 15.34 16.03
CA GLN A 152 -15.81 14.64 15.15
C GLN A 152 -15.04 13.84 14.08
N TRP A 153 -14.88 12.54 14.31
CA TRP A 153 -14.10 11.63 13.46
C TRP A 153 -14.91 10.94 12.37
N ASP A 154 -16.05 10.37 12.75
CA ASP A 154 -16.94 9.65 11.84
C ASP A 154 -17.82 10.62 11.04
N HIS A 155 -18.18 10.21 9.83
CA HIS A 155 -19.10 11.00 9.00
C HIS A 155 -20.53 10.83 9.50
N LEU A 156 -21.26 11.95 9.49
CA LEU A 156 -22.70 11.97 9.78
C LEU A 156 -23.49 12.01 8.48
N CYS A 157 -24.74 11.56 8.52
CA CYS A 157 -25.63 11.61 7.38
C CYS A 157 -25.78 13.07 6.89
N PRO A 158 -25.59 13.36 5.59
CA PRO A 158 -25.71 14.72 5.07
C PRO A 158 -27.15 15.26 5.08
N LYS A 159 -28.16 14.39 5.24
CA LYS A 159 -29.58 14.77 5.25
C LYS A 159 -30.13 15.03 6.65
N CYS A 160 -29.85 14.16 7.63
CA CYS A 160 -30.36 14.32 9.00
C CYS A 160 -29.32 14.61 10.07
N SER A 161 -28.03 14.67 9.71
CA SER A 161 -26.92 14.78 10.66
C SER A 161 -26.84 13.65 11.70
N GLY A 162 -27.59 12.56 11.50
CA GLY A 162 -27.56 11.38 12.37
C GLY A 162 -26.33 10.49 12.12
N PRO A 163 -26.07 9.51 13.01
CA PRO A 163 -24.99 8.55 12.85
C PRO A 163 -25.07 7.78 11.52
N ALA A 164 -23.92 7.49 10.94
CA ALA A 164 -23.78 6.64 9.77
C ALA A 164 -22.73 5.56 10.03
N LYS A 165 -22.84 4.44 9.32
CA LYS A 165 -21.90 3.32 9.42
C LYS A 165 -21.08 3.22 8.14
N TYR A 166 -19.78 3.00 8.28
CA TYR A 166 -18.90 2.77 7.13
C TYR A 166 -19.25 1.49 6.37
N CYS A 167 -19.25 1.57 5.04
CA CYS A 167 -19.44 0.43 4.14
C CYS A 167 -18.10 -0.04 3.56
N LYS A 168 -18.00 -1.33 3.24
CA LYS A 168 -16.82 -1.86 2.53
C LYS A 168 -16.71 -1.22 1.15
N ASN A 169 -15.49 -0.84 0.76
CA ASN A 169 -15.23 -0.25 -0.55
C ASN A 169 -15.35 -1.31 -1.65
N ILE A 170 -16.21 -1.06 -2.63
CA ILE A 170 -16.29 -1.80 -3.89
C ILE A 170 -15.50 -1.07 -4.99
N GLU A 171 -15.01 -1.75 -6.04
CA GLU A 171 -14.14 -1.19 -7.10
C GLU A 171 -14.82 -0.20 -8.06
N TYR A 172 -15.86 0.52 -7.61
CA TYR A 172 -16.63 1.44 -8.43
C TYR A 172 -16.32 2.93 -8.16
N TYR A 173 -16.33 3.35 -6.89
CA TYR A 173 -16.21 4.77 -6.53
C TYR A 173 -14.75 5.18 -6.24
N GLN A 174 -14.39 6.45 -6.49
CA GLN A 174 -13.09 7.03 -6.18
C GLN A 174 -13.24 8.49 -5.72
N ASN A 175 -12.53 8.88 -4.68
CA ASN A 175 -12.46 10.25 -4.18
C ASN A 175 -11.10 10.51 -3.50
N PRO A 176 -9.99 10.48 -4.27
CA PRO A 176 -8.64 10.53 -3.72
C PRO A 176 -8.41 11.82 -2.90
N PRO A 177 -8.07 11.73 -1.60
CA PRO A 177 -8.08 12.90 -0.71
C PRO A 177 -6.75 13.68 -0.67
N ASN A 178 -5.69 13.14 -1.28
CA ASN A 178 -4.34 13.71 -1.22
C ASN A 178 -3.53 13.38 -2.48
N HIS A 179 -2.34 13.97 -2.61
CA HIS A 179 -1.45 13.82 -3.77
C HIS A 179 -1.02 12.36 -4.02
N TYR A 180 -0.75 11.58 -2.97
CA TYR A 180 -0.44 10.15 -3.11
C TYR A 180 -1.62 9.39 -3.73
N ALA A 181 -2.82 9.55 -3.16
CA ALA A 181 -4.04 8.91 -3.66
C ALA A 181 -4.37 9.34 -5.09
N LEU A 182 -4.17 10.63 -5.42
CA LEU A 182 -4.33 11.17 -6.78
C LEU A 182 -3.34 10.50 -7.74
N SER A 183 -2.06 10.39 -7.37
CA SER A 183 -1.04 9.75 -8.20
C SER A 183 -1.36 8.27 -8.46
N LYS A 184 -1.89 7.54 -7.45
CA LYS A 184 -2.32 6.15 -7.60
C LYS A 184 -3.56 6.01 -8.47
N TYR A 185 -4.52 6.92 -8.32
CA TYR A 185 -5.70 6.98 -9.18
C TYR A 185 -5.33 7.25 -10.65
N PHE A 186 -4.45 8.22 -10.91
CA PHE A 186 -3.97 8.49 -12.26
C PHE A 186 -3.16 7.33 -12.83
N GLN A 187 -2.30 6.69 -12.03
CA GLN A 187 -1.54 5.49 -12.41
C GLN A 187 -2.46 4.35 -12.87
N GLU A 188 -3.51 4.00 -12.11
CA GLU A 188 -4.41 2.91 -12.51
C GLU A 188 -5.26 3.28 -13.74
N LYS A 189 -5.74 4.53 -13.86
CA LYS A 189 -6.52 4.96 -15.03
C LYS A 189 -5.68 4.93 -16.29
N LEU A 190 -4.46 5.47 -16.21
CA LEU A 190 -3.50 5.46 -17.31
C LEU A 190 -3.20 4.02 -17.75
N ALA A 191 -2.84 3.14 -16.83
CA ALA A 191 -2.50 1.75 -17.14
C ALA A 191 -3.65 1.00 -17.83
N LEU A 192 -4.87 1.15 -17.31
CA LEU A 192 -6.04 0.47 -17.87
C LEU A 192 -6.49 1.06 -19.21
N GLN A 193 -6.44 2.38 -19.37
CA GLN A 193 -6.85 3.05 -20.61
C GLN A 193 -5.84 2.81 -21.74
N LEU A 194 -4.55 3.04 -21.49
CA LEU A 194 -3.50 2.76 -22.47
C LEU A 194 -3.41 1.26 -22.77
N GLY A 195 -3.55 0.42 -21.74
CA GLY A 195 -3.64 -1.02 -21.92
C GLY A 195 -4.73 -1.40 -22.91
N ARG A 196 -5.95 -0.88 -22.75
CA ARG A 196 -7.04 -1.15 -23.71
C ARG A 196 -6.76 -0.58 -25.10
N LEU A 197 -6.28 0.66 -25.18
CA LEU A 197 -6.03 1.36 -26.44
C LEU A 197 -4.99 0.62 -27.30
N TYR A 198 -3.92 0.12 -26.68
CA TYR A 198 -2.82 -0.56 -27.36
C TYR A 198 -2.84 -2.08 -27.22
N SER A 199 -3.95 -2.65 -26.73
CA SER A 199 -4.11 -4.10 -26.51
C SER A 199 -3.00 -4.73 -25.66
N ILE A 200 -2.54 -4.03 -24.62
CA ILE A 200 -1.57 -4.51 -23.63
C ILE A 200 -2.34 -4.92 -22.36
N PRO A 201 -2.55 -6.22 -22.09
CA PRO A 201 -3.29 -6.66 -20.92
C PRO A 201 -2.77 -6.03 -19.64
N SER A 202 -3.63 -5.33 -18.92
CA SER A 202 -3.23 -4.50 -17.77
C SER A 202 -4.15 -4.74 -16.58
N VAL A 203 -3.62 -4.83 -15.37
CA VAL A 203 -4.42 -5.06 -14.14
C VAL A 203 -4.02 -4.04 -13.08
N ALA A 204 -4.99 -3.42 -12.42
CA ALA A 204 -4.73 -2.53 -11.30
C ALA A 204 -5.11 -3.19 -9.97
N MET A 205 -4.17 -3.24 -9.04
CA MET A 205 -4.35 -3.88 -7.74
C MET A 205 -4.44 -2.82 -6.65
N ARG A 206 -5.63 -2.59 -6.11
CA ARG A 206 -5.84 -1.68 -4.98
C ARG A 206 -5.51 -2.41 -3.68
N TYR A 207 -4.23 -2.38 -3.30
CA TYR A 207 -3.79 -2.97 -2.05
C TYR A 207 -4.38 -2.24 -0.85
N SER A 208 -4.84 -3.00 0.13
CA SER A 208 -5.25 -2.48 1.43
C SER A 208 -4.03 -2.21 2.33
N ILE A 209 -4.15 -2.40 3.65
CA ILE A 209 -3.05 -2.18 4.59
C ILE A 209 -2.22 -3.47 4.67
N VAL A 210 -1.14 -3.50 3.90
CA VAL A 210 -0.28 -4.68 3.80
C VAL A 210 0.65 -4.78 5.02
N HIS A 211 0.61 -5.91 5.70
CA HIS A 211 1.41 -6.23 6.88
C HIS A 211 2.32 -7.44 6.64
N GLY A 212 3.46 -7.48 7.34
CA GLY A 212 4.36 -8.64 7.32
C GLY A 212 5.85 -8.30 7.28
N PRO A 213 6.70 -9.34 7.30
CA PRO A 213 8.17 -9.20 7.35
C PRO A 213 8.74 -8.41 6.16
N ARG A 214 9.91 -7.78 6.36
CA ARG A 214 10.61 -6.92 5.37
C ARG A 214 9.99 -5.54 5.14
N GLN A 215 8.91 -5.20 5.84
CA GLN A 215 8.40 -3.83 5.83
C GLN A 215 9.46 -2.88 6.40
N SER A 216 9.76 -1.79 5.69
CA SER A 216 10.86 -0.88 6.07
C SER A 216 10.70 -0.36 7.50
N LEU A 217 11.77 -0.47 8.30
CA LEU A 217 11.83 0.16 9.62
C LEU A 217 12.31 1.61 9.56
N LYS A 218 12.61 2.15 8.37
CA LYS A 218 13.18 3.49 8.19
C LYS A 218 12.20 4.47 7.58
N ASN A 219 11.42 4.02 6.58
CA ASN A 219 10.47 4.89 5.89
C ASN A 219 9.49 5.54 6.88
N THR A 220 9.41 6.87 6.84
CA THR A 220 8.65 7.77 7.70
C THR A 220 7.14 7.50 7.67
N TYR A 221 6.62 6.99 6.56
CA TYR A 221 5.20 6.69 6.36
C TYR A 221 4.82 5.22 6.66
N SER A 222 5.77 4.41 7.11
CA SER A 222 5.50 3.01 7.44
C SER A 222 4.43 2.91 8.53
N GLY A 223 3.31 2.25 8.21
CA GLY A 223 2.03 2.31 8.92
C GLY A 223 2.03 1.90 10.39
N ALA A 224 0.82 1.83 10.98
CA ALA A 224 0.61 1.64 12.42
C ALA A 224 1.38 0.45 13.00
N LEU A 225 1.47 -0.68 12.28
CA LEU A 225 2.21 -1.88 12.69
C LEU A 225 3.66 -1.56 13.08
N ARG A 226 4.44 -0.95 12.18
CA ARG A 226 5.84 -0.60 12.47
C ARG A 226 5.94 0.38 13.63
N THR A 227 5.17 1.47 13.59
CA THR A 227 5.22 2.50 14.64
C THR A 227 4.89 1.91 16.01
N PHE A 228 3.90 1.02 16.10
CA PHE A 228 3.54 0.36 17.35
C PHE A 228 4.60 -0.64 17.76
N ALA A 229 5.07 -1.51 16.87
CA ALA A 229 6.09 -2.50 17.20
C ALA A 229 7.38 -1.84 17.71
N ILE A 230 7.88 -0.78 17.04
CA ILE A 230 9.06 -0.05 17.51
C ILE A 230 8.81 0.62 18.86
N ASN A 231 7.66 1.27 19.07
CA ASN A 231 7.37 1.89 20.37
C ASN A 231 7.27 0.85 21.49
N LEU A 232 6.63 -0.30 21.25
CA LEU A 232 6.51 -1.39 22.22
C LEU A 232 7.89 -1.95 22.58
N LEU A 233 8.74 -2.23 21.58
CA LEU A 233 10.11 -2.71 21.80
C LEU A 233 11.00 -1.70 22.53
N LEU A 234 10.70 -0.41 22.39
CA LEU A 234 11.40 0.68 23.11
C LEU A 234 10.73 1.05 24.45
N ASN A 235 9.69 0.33 24.88
CA ASN A 235 8.89 0.63 26.08
C ASN A 235 8.34 2.07 26.10
N ARG A 236 7.81 2.54 24.96
CA ARG A 236 7.26 3.88 24.77
C ARG A 236 5.74 3.84 24.56
N PRO A 237 5.02 4.90 24.97
CA PRO A 237 3.60 5.02 24.67
C PRO A 237 3.34 4.99 23.16
N LEU A 238 2.26 4.32 22.77
CA LEU A 238 1.77 4.29 21.40
C LEU A 238 1.18 5.65 21.03
N ALA A 239 1.44 6.12 19.81
CA ALA A 239 0.81 7.34 19.32
C ALA A 239 -0.71 7.11 19.15
N THR A 240 -1.51 7.99 19.76
CA THR A 240 -2.97 7.99 19.62
C THR A 240 -3.34 8.87 18.44
N PHE A 241 -4.03 8.30 17.47
CA PHE A 241 -4.62 9.06 16.37
C PHE A 241 -6.14 9.00 16.48
N GLU A 242 -6.77 10.17 16.54
CA GLU A 242 -8.21 10.37 16.71
C GLU A 242 -8.69 9.74 18.02
N ASP A 243 -9.56 8.74 17.95
CA ASP A 243 -10.07 7.92 19.04
C ASP A 243 -9.59 6.46 18.97
N ASN A 244 -8.62 6.14 18.09
CA ASN A 244 -8.15 4.79 17.76
C ASN A 244 -9.24 3.82 17.21
N LYS A 245 -10.44 4.32 16.90
CA LYS A 245 -11.54 3.50 16.34
C LYS A 245 -11.59 3.50 14.82
N SER A 246 -10.60 4.11 14.16
CA SER A 246 -10.42 3.95 12.71
C SER A 246 -10.31 2.47 12.36
N LEU A 247 -10.92 2.09 11.24
CA LEU A 247 -11.06 0.68 10.84
C LEU A 247 -10.17 0.42 9.63
N ARG A 248 -9.46 -0.70 9.62
CA ARG A 248 -8.59 -1.15 8.53
C ARG A 248 -8.81 -2.63 8.27
N ASP A 249 -8.81 -3.07 7.02
CA ASP A 249 -8.64 -4.49 6.70
C ASP A 249 -7.18 -4.79 6.37
N PHE A 250 -6.47 -5.29 7.37
CA PHE A 250 -5.07 -5.70 7.20
C PHE A 250 -4.97 -6.95 6.33
N VAL A 251 -3.95 -7.01 5.48
CA VAL A 251 -3.71 -8.14 4.58
C VAL A 251 -2.25 -8.56 4.64
N SER A 252 -2.00 -9.86 4.67
CA SER A 252 -0.65 -10.39 4.68
C SER A 252 0.09 -10.08 3.39
N VAL A 253 1.37 -9.72 3.48
CA VAL A 253 2.24 -9.55 2.30
C VAL A 253 2.35 -10.82 1.46
N PHE A 254 2.25 -11.98 2.09
CA PHE A 254 2.23 -13.28 1.41
C PHE A 254 0.95 -13.43 0.57
N ASP A 255 -0.19 -13.00 1.09
CA ASP A 255 -1.48 -13.01 0.37
C ASP A 255 -1.48 -11.99 -0.78
N VAL A 256 -0.85 -10.83 -0.61
CA VAL A 256 -0.68 -9.83 -1.69
C VAL A 256 0.23 -10.36 -2.80
N ALA A 257 1.35 -11.00 -2.45
CA ALA A 257 2.22 -11.66 -3.43
C ALA A 257 1.44 -12.75 -4.22
N ASN A 258 0.62 -13.53 -3.52
CA ASN A 258 -0.27 -14.51 -4.15
C ASN A 258 -1.34 -13.88 -5.03
N ALA A 259 -1.90 -12.72 -4.64
CA ALA A 259 -2.85 -11.97 -5.46
C ALA A 259 -2.23 -11.54 -6.79
N ASN A 260 -1.00 -11.01 -6.76
CA ASN A 260 -0.25 -10.63 -7.95
C ASN A 260 -0.03 -11.81 -8.89
N MET A 261 0.32 -12.98 -8.36
CA MET A 261 0.49 -14.20 -9.15
C MET A 261 -0.84 -14.67 -9.77
N ILE A 262 -1.94 -14.68 -9.02
CA ILE A 262 -3.25 -15.11 -9.54
C ILE A 262 -3.72 -14.21 -10.68
N VAL A 263 -3.63 -12.89 -10.54
CA VAL A 263 -4.02 -11.98 -11.65
C VAL A 263 -3.00 -11.99 -12.79
N LEU A 264 -1.74 -12.36 -12.54
CA LEU A 264 -0.76 -12.55 -13.60
C LEU A 264 -1.19 -13.70 -14.52
N GLU A 265 -1.60 -14.83 -13.93
CA GLU A 265 -1.94 -16.06 -14.63
C GLU A 265 -3.36 -16.07 -15.21
N ALA A 266 -4.32 -15.33 -14.61
CA ALA A 266 -5.71 -15.33 -15.04
C ALA A 266 -5.99 -14.40 -16.25
N PRO A 267 -6.41 -14.89 -17.42
CA PRO A 267 -6.77 -14.01 -18.55
C PRO A 267 -7.98 -13.13 -18.26
N ASP A 268 -8.94 -13.61 -17.47
CA ASP A 268 -10.16 -12.86 -17.10
C ASP A 268 -9.88 -11.64 -16.21
N SER A 269 -8.66 -11.53 -15.67
CA SER A 269 -8.22 -10.36 -14.93
C SER A 269 -7.86 -9.17 -15.84
N ASN A 270 -7.75 -9.40 -17.16
CA ASN A 270 -7.29 -8.39 -18.10
C ASN A 270 -8.17 -7.13 -18.05
N TYR A 271 -7.50 -6.01 -17.90
CA TYR A 271 -8.10 -4.67 -17.84
C TYR A 271 -9.05 -4.44 -16.67
N GLN A 272 -8.88 -5.21 -15.59
CA GLN A 272 -9.69 -5.10 -14.38
C GLN A 272 -8.95 -4.40 -13.25
N ILE A 273 -9.75 -3.87 -12.32
CA ILE A 273 -9.33 -3.41 -11.01
C ILE A 273 -9.75 -4.45 -9.97
N TYR A 274 -8.89 -4.75 -9.01
CA TYR A 274 -9.21 -5.62 -7.88
C TYR A 274 -8.80 -4.99 -6.55
N ASN A 275 -9.68 -5.07 -5.58
CA ASN A 275 -9.33 -4.91 -4.18
C ASN A 275 -8.54 -6.11 -3.68
N VAL A 276 -7.49 -5.86 -2.91
CA VAL A 276 -6.68 -6.88 -2.25
C VAL A 276 -6.54 -6.50 -0.78
N GLY A 277 -7.39 -7.09 0.05
CA GLY A 277 -7.50 -6.79 1.47
C GLY A 277 -7.88 -8.02 2.29
N GLY A 278 -7.86 -7.88 3.62
CA GLY A 278 -8.18 -8.97 4.54
C GLY A 278 -9.67 -9.18 4.78
N GLU A 279 -10.54 -8.29 4.28
CA GLU A 279 -12.01 -8.31 4.42
C GLU A 279 -12.57 -8.13 5.85
N ILE A 280 -11.79 -8.48 6.87
CA ILE A 280 -12.10 -8.33 8.28
C ILE A 280 -11.63 -6.95 8.75
N ALA A 281 -12.55 -6.17 9.33
CA ALA A 281 -12.24 -4.85 9.84
C ALA A 281 -11.61 -4.93 11.25
N TRP A 282 -10.46 -4.29 11.41
CA TRP A 282 -9.73 -4.14 12.67
C TRP A 282 -9.67 -2.68 13.08
N SER A 283 -9.87 -2.42 14.36
CA SER A 283 -9.57 -1.10 14.94
C SER A 283 -8.07 -0.97 15.25
N ILE A 284 -7.59 0.26 15.42
CA ILE A 284 -6.22 0.52 15.88
C ILE A 284 -6.01 0.01 17.30
N ASP A 285 -7.05 0.05 18.15
CA ASP A 285 -7.01 -0.56 19.49
C ASP A 285 -6.82 -2.08 19.42
N ASN A 286 -7.52 -2.76 18.52
CA ASN A 286 -7.39 -4.22 18.35
C ASN A 286 -5.96 -4.58 17.90
N LEU A 287 -5.42 -3.83 16.92
CA LEU A 287 -4.04 -4.02 16.47
C LEU A 287 -3.04 -3.82 17.61
N ALA A 288 -3.17 -2.73 18.38
CA ALA A 288 -2.28 -2.43 19.50
C ALA A 288 -2.29 -3.56 20.54
N LYS A 289 -3.49 -4.03 20.92
CA LYS A 289 -3.66 -5.11 21.89
C LYS A 289 -2.97 -6.39 21.43
N VAL A 290 -3.32 -6.89 20.25
CA VAL A 290 -2.80 -8.17 19.75
C VAL A 290 -1.29 -8.11 19.52
N LEU A 291 -0.77 -6.97 19.05
CA LEU A 291 0.67 -6.79 18.87
C LEU A 291 1.42 -6.77 20.21
N ALA A 292 0.88 -6.09 21.23
CA ALA A 292 1.47 -6.06 22.57
C ALA A 292 1.46 -7.46 23.23
N ASP A 293 0.37 -8.21 23.08
CA ASP A 293 0.25 -9.59 23.55
C ASP A 293 1.31 -10.50 22.90
N LYS A 294 1.54 -10.37 21.58
CA LYS A 294 2.57 -11.14 20.85
C LYS A 294 4.01 -10.74 21.20
N ILE A 295 4.25 -9.47 21.52
CA ILE A 295 5.57 -9.03 22.00
C ILE A 295 5.80 -9.49 23.44
N GLY A 296 4.72 -9.62 24.23
CA GLY A 296 4.77 -9.99 25.65
C GLY A 296 5.00 -8.80 26.57
N CYS A 297 4.45 -7.63 26.23
CA CYS A 297 4.63 -6.40 27.01
C CYS A 297 3.30 -5.69 27.29
N SER A 298 3.23 -4.96 28.40
CA SER A 298 2.16 -3.99 28.64
C SER A 298 2.31 -2.79 27.71
N TYR A 299 1.21 -2.11 27.40
CA TYR A 299 1.22 -0.90 26.58
C TYR A 299 0.31 0.18 27.15
N SER A 300 0.59 1.42 26.75
CA SER A 300 -0.29 2.56 26.99
C SER A 300 -0.31 3.44 25.75
N PHE A 301 -1.40 4.17 25.59
CA PHE A 301 -1.56 5.17 24.56
C PHE A 301 -1.10 6.54 25.06
N SER A 302 -0.59 7.37 24.15
CA SER A 302 -0.33 8.78 24.41
C SER A 302 -1.63 9.50 24.77
N PHE A 303 -1.57 10.41 25.75
CA PHE A 303 -2.71 11.26 26.13
C PHE A 303 -3.08 12.30 25.06
N LYS A 304 -2.19 12.56 24.09
CA LYS A 304 -2.46 13.53 23.01
C LYS A 304 -3.36 12.89 21.96
N LYS A 305 -4.54 13.47 21.74
CA LYS A 305 -5.43 13.12 20.61
C LYS A 305 -4.95 13.84 19.36
N GLU A 306 -4.09 13.18 18.59
CA GLU A 306 -3.54 13.72 17.35
C GLU A 306 -4.35 13.24 16.14
N PHE A 307 -4.32 13.93 15.00
CA PHE A 307 -4.90 13.45 13.73
C PHE A 307 -4.03 13.89 12.56
N ARG A 308 -4.20 13.23 11.41
CA ARG A 308 -3.44 13.50 10.19
C ARG A 308 -4.32 14.17 9.14
N ILE A 309 -3.86 15.29 8.59
CA ILE A 309 -4.56 15.92 7.45
C ILE A 309 -4.37 15.04 6.21
N GLY A 310 -5.47 14.76 5.50
CA GLY A 310 -5.45 13.99 4.26
C GLY A 310 -5.37 12.46 4.45
N ASP A 311 -5.36 11.98 5.69
CA ASP A 311 -5.59 10.56 6.00
C ASP A 311 -7.10 10.27 6.04
N ILE A 312 -7.48 9.00 5.92
CA ILE A 312 -8.86 8.53 5.81
C ILE A 312 -9.36 7.91 7.12
N ARG A 313 -10.66 8.07 7.42
CA ARG A 313 -11.22 7.55 8.67
C ARG A 313 -11.25 6.02 8.72
N HIS A 314 -11.86 5.37 7.74
CA HIS A 314 -11.93 3.91 7.63
C HIS A 314 -11.46 3.45 6.24
N ALA A 315 -10.95 2.23 6.17
CA ALA A 315 -10.46 1.61 4.94
C ALA A 315 -10.66 0.10 5.02
N VAL A 316 -11.79 -0.40 4.48
CA VAL A 316 -12.14 -1.83 4.52
C VAL A 316 -12.55 -2.22 3.12
N SER A 317 -11.92 -3.24 2.55
CA SER A 317 -12.14 -3.63 1.16
C SER A 317 -13.22 -4.70 1.04
N ASP A 318 -14.07 -4.59 0.03
CA ASP A 318 -14.84 -5.72 -0.48
C ASP A 318 -13.97 -6.48 -1.48
N ILE A 319 -13.70 -7.76 -1.21
CA ILE A 319 -12.84 -8.61 -2.05
C ILE A 319 -13.62 -9.64 -2.87
N SER A 320 -14.96 -9.49 -2.96
CA SER A 320 -15.83 -10.44 -3.66
C SER A 320 -15.45 -10.58 -5.13
N LYS A 321 -14.91 -9.53 -5.75
CA LYS A 321 -14.50 -9.54 -7.15
C LYS A 321 -13.29 -10.43 -7.40
N ILE A 322 -12.22 -10.29 -6.60
CA ILE A 322 -11.00 -11.08 -6.78
C ILE A 322 -11.20 -12.54 -6.32
N LYS A 323 -12.11 -12.80 -5.37
CA LYS A 323 -12.53 -14.16 -4.97
C LYS A 323 -13.04 -15.01 -6.14
N LYS A 324 -13.66 -14.39 -7.14
CA LYS A 324 -14.11 -15.08 -8.35
C LYS A 324 -12.96 -15.61 -9.20
N LEU A 325 -11.74 -15.09 -9.04
CA LEU A 325 -10.52 -15.62 -9.66
C LEU A 325 -9.85 -16.73 -8.82
N GLY A 326 -10.46 -17.17 -7.73
CA GLY A 326 -9.91 -18.19 -6.84
C GLY A 326 -8.93 -17.66 -5.78
N TRP A 327 -8.72 -16.35 -5.68
CA TRP A 327 -7.90 -15.77 -4.61
C TRP A 327 -8.74 -15.53 -3.33
N LYS A 328 -8.19 -15.89 -2.18
CA LYS A 328 -8.66 -15.42 -0.87
C LYS A 328 -7.45 -15.27 0.05
N PRO A 329 -7.48 -14.34 1.02
CA PRO A 329 -6.45 -14.31 2.04
C PRO A 329 -6.50 -15.62 2.85
N ILE A 330 -5.34 -16.21 3.11
CA ILE A 330 -5.23 -17.45 3.89
C ILE A 330 -4.49 -17.26 5.21
N TYR A 331 -3.77 -16.16 5.38
CA TYR A 331 -3.14 -15.81 6.65
C TYR A 331 -4.06 -14.90 7.45
N SER A 332 -4.29 -15.23 8.72
CA SER A 332 -4.95 -14.30 9.63
C SER A 332 -4.04 -13.09 9.91
N GLU A 333 -4.63 -12.02 10.44
CA GLU A 333 -3.83 -10.89 10.91
C GLU A 333 -2.95 -11.33 12.09
N GLU A 334 -3.45 -12.20 12.96
CA GLU A 334 -2.68 -12.79 14.05
C GLU A 334 -1.45 -13.55 13.56
N ASP A 335 -1.57 -14.38 12.52
CA ASP A 335 -0.44 -15.11 11.93
C ASP A 335 0.59 -14.13 11.35
N THR A 336 0.09 -13.11 10.66
CA THR A 336 0.93 -12.07 10.03
C THR A 336 1.68 -11.25 11.08
N LEU A 337 1.03 -10.89 12.18
CA LEU A 337 1.65 -10.20 13.31
C LEU A 337 2.69 -11.08 14.01
N SER A 338 2.45 -12.38 14.16
CA SER A 338 3.46 -13.31 14.70
C SER A 338 4.72 -13.31 13.83
N ALA A 339 4.56 -13.54 12.53
CA ALA A 339 5.69 -13.53 11.59
C ALA A 339 6.42 -12.19 11.59
N TYR A 340 5.69 -11.08 11.72
CA TYR A 340 6.29 -9.75 11.83
C TYR A 340 7.09 -9.57 13.11
N VAL A 341 6.55 -10.00 14.26
CA VAL A 341 7.23 -9.91 15.57
C VAL A 341 8.52 -10.74 15.57
N ASP A 342 8.48 -11.95 15.04
CA ASP A 342 9.66 -12.81 14.90
C ASP A 342 10.72 -12.16 14.01
N TRP A 343 10.28 -11.52 12.92
CA TRP A 343 11.19 -10.82 12.03
C TRP A 343 11.81 -9.56 12.66
N ILE A 344 10.99 -8.68 13.26
CA ILE A 344 11.44 -7.36 13.78
C ILE A 344 12.37 -7.51 14.99
N LYS A 345 12.18 -8.53 15.84
CA LYS A 345 13.08 -8.82 16.98
C LYS A 345 14.53 -9.09 16.53
N ASN A 346 14.72 -9.51 15.29
CA ASN A 346 16.03 -9.77 14.69
C ASN A 346 16.55 -8.59 13.85
N GLN A 347 15.90 -7.43 13.89
CA GLN A 347 16.33 -6.24 13.15
C GLN A 347 17.00 -5.23 14.08
N GLU A 348 17.95 -4.49 13.53
CA GLU A 348 18.51 -3.31 14.20
C GLU A 348 17.50 -2.15 14.17
N ILE A 349 17.18 -1.61 15.34
CA ILE A 349 16.26 -0.48 15.51
C ILE A 349 17.07 0.77 15.84
N ASP A 350 17.17 1.70 14.88
CA ASP A 350 17.69 3.03 15.13
C ASP A 350 16.62 3.90 15.82
N ALA A 351 16.62 3.85 17.16
CA ALA A 351 15.68 4.59 17.98
C ALA A 351 15.78 6.11 17.76
N ASN A 352 16.98 6.64 17.53
CA ASN A 352 17.20 8.07 17.35
C ASN A 352 16.59 8.57 16.04
N ALA A 353 16.87 7.88 14.93
CA ALA A 353 16.27 8.20 13.63
C ALA A 353 14.74 8.09 13.65
N PHE A 354 14.20 7.07 14.34
CA PHE A 354 12.77 6.91 14.52
C PHE A 354 12.14 8.10 15.28
N ILE A 355 12.75 8.53 16.38
CA ILE A 355 12.27 9.67 17.18
C ILE A 355 12.34 10.98 16.39
N GLN A 356 13.44 11.22 15.68
CA GLN A 356 13.62 12.42 14.86
C GLN A 356 12.56 12.50 13.75
N THR A 357 12.27 11.38 13.09
CA THR A 357 11.19 11.27 12.11
C THR A 357 9.84 11.70 12.69
N GLN A 358 9.48 11.20 13.87
CA GLN A 358 8.22 11.54 14.54
C GLN A 358 8.13 13.03 14.93
N LYS A 359 9.25 13.68 15.20
CA LYS A 359 9.31 15.14 15.44
C LYS A 359 9.11 15.93 14.14
N LEU A 360 9.75 15.50 13.05
CA LEU A 360 9.65 16.17 11.76
C LEU A 360 8.22 16.17 11.20
N LEU A 361 7.49 15.04 11.33
CA LEU A 361 6.09 14.96 10.90
C LEU A 361 5.19 15.97 11.63
N ARG A 362 5.45 16.24 12.91
CA ARG A 362 4.74 17.28 13.68
C ARG A 362 5.17 18.68 13.24
N HIS A 363 6.46 18.90 13.02
CA HIS A 363 6.98 20.19 12.55
C HIS A 363 6.40 20.60 11.19
N ASN A 364 6.24 19.63 10.27
CA ASN A 364 5.69 19.86 8.93
C ASN A 364 4.16 19.95 8.89
N ASN A 365 3.48 20.04 10.05
CA ASN A 365 2.01 20.13 10.17
C ASN A 365 1.24 18.96 9.52
N ILE A 366 1.88 17.80 9.33
CA ILE A 366 1.22 16.57 8.87
C ILE A 366 0.38 15.98 10.01
N ILE A 367 0.91 16.04 11.24
CA ILE A 367 0.24 15.61 12.47
C ILE A 367 -0.20 16.86 13.25
N MET A 368 -1.49 16.94 13.59
CA MET A 368 -2.10 17.99 14.40
C MET A 368 -2.65 17.44 15.72
N THR A 369 -2.85 18.29 16.71
CA THR A 369 -3.53 17.91 17.98
C THR A 369 -4.94 18.50 18.00
N ALA A 370 -5.93 17.68 18.34
CA ALA A 370 -7.31 18.12 18.56
C ALA A 370 -7.45 18.89 19.88
N LYS A 371 -8.48 19.73 19.99
CA LYS A 371 -8.71 20.58 21.16
C LYS A 371 -9.26 19.80 22.35
#